data_AF-A0A941UWD8-F1
#
_entry.id   AF-A0A941UWD8-F1
#
_cell.length_a   1.000
_cell.length_b   1.000
_cell.length_c   1.000
_cell.angle_alpha   90.00
_cell.angle_beta   90.00
_cell.angle_gamma   90.00
#
_symmetry.space_group_name_H-M   'P 1'
#
loop_
_entity.id
_entity.type
_entity.pdbx_description
1 polymer ?
#
loop_
_entity_poly.entity_id
_entity_poly.type
_entity_poly.pdbx_seq_one_letter_code
_entity_poly.pdbx_strand_id
1 'polypeptide(L)'
;MLAIIGGSGLTQLASLDVSRREVVRTPYGEPSGALLFGRVCACPVVFLARHGYGHTIPPHRVNYRANIWALKSVGADRIVSVASVGGICTDFEPGSLVLPHQIIDYTWGRRNTFHEGMDEQVVHIDFTEPYDPHLRAHVLAAAREAGEPLVDGAVYAATQGPRLETAAEIDRLERDGAH
;
A
#
# COMPACT_ATOMS: atom_id res chain seq x y z
N MET A 1 -16.31 3.07 -2.47
CA MET A 1 -15.73 4.15 -1.64
C MET A 1 -14.21 4.05 -1.68
N LEU A 2 -13.50 5.17 -1.82
CA LEU A 2 -12.03 5.19 -1.86
C LEU A 2 -11.45 5.03 -0.46
N ALA A 3 -10.50 4.11 -0.32
CA ALA A 3 -9.67 3.98 0.87
C ALA A 3 -8.22 4.38 0.57
N ILE A 4 -7.57 4.97 1.57
CA ILE A 4 -6.16 5.36 1.53
C ILE A 4 -5.40 4.63 2.63
N ILE A 5 -4.34 3.91 2.26
CA ILE A 5 -3.41 3.30 3.23
C ILE A 5 -2.11 4.11 3.24
N GLY A 6 -1.85 4.80 4.34
CA GLY A 6 -0.64 5.60 4.53
C GLY A 6 0.50 4.82 5.19
N GLY A 7 1.68 4.80 4.54
CA GLY A 7 2.91 4.20 5.04
C GLY A 7 3.70 5.13 5.98
N SER A 8 5.01 4.91 6.05
CA SER A 8 5.96 5.85 6.66
C SER A 8 5.79 7.24 6.06
N GLY A 9 5.85 8.29 6.88
CA GLY A 9 5.66 9.68 6.44
C GLY A 9 4.20 10.10 6.22
N LEU A 10 3.24 9.17 6.16
CA LEU A 10 1.81 9.47 6.03
C LEU A 10 0.99 8.71 7.09
N THR A 11 1.21 9.00 8.37
CA THR A 11 0.43 8.44 9.49
C THR A 11 -0.92 9.15 9.68
N GLN A 12 -1.08 10.33 9.10
CA GLN A 12 -2.29 11.13 9.07
C GLN A 12 -2.44 11.77 7.69
N LEU A 13 -3.69 11.95 7.24
CA LEU A 13 -3.99 12.69 6.03
C LEU A 13 -4.50 14.09 6.42
N ALA A 14 -3.64 15.10 6.32
CA ALA A 14 -3.96 16.46 6.80
C ALA A 14 -5.23 17.05 6.16
N SER A 15 -5.49 16.72 4.90
CA SER A 15 -6.67 17.18 4.15
C SER A 15 -7.95 16.38 4.44
N LEU A 16 -7.91 15.41 5.34
CA LEU A 16 -9.07 14.60 5.70
C LEU A 16 -9.85 15.26 6.85
N ASP A 17 -11.06 15.73 6.54
CA ASP A 17 -12.02 16.13 7.57
C ASP A 17 -12.63 14.88 8.23
N VAL A 18 -12.11 14.52 9.40
CA VAL A 18 -12.45 13.25 10.08
C VAL A 18 -13.80 13.37 10.77
N SER A 19 -14.75 12.58 10.29
CA SER A 19 -16.11 12.47 10.83
C SER A 19 -16.26 11.42 11.92
N ARG A 20 -15.55 10.28 11.81
CA ARG A 20 -15.56 9.21 12.83
C ARG A 20 -14.30 8.36 12.77
N ARG A 21 -14.02 7.69 13.90
CA ARG A 21 -12.99 6.66 14.01
C ARG A 21 -13.64 5.35 14.41
N GLU A 22 -13.27 4.25 13.77
CA GLU A 22 -13.88 2.95 14.00
C GLU A 22 -12.82 1.85 14.14
N VAL A 23 -12.92 1.04 15.18
CA VAL A 23 -12.10 -0.17 15.33
C VAL A 23 -12.89 -1.34 14.75
N VAL A 24 -12.38 -1.93 13.67
CA VAL A 24 -13.05 -3.02 12.96
C VAL A 24 -12.39 -4.34 13.34
N ARG A 25 -13.16 -5.26 13.93
CA ARG A 25 -12.71 -6.63 14.18
C ARG A 25 -12.72 -7.43 12.87
N THR A 26 -11.69 -8.25 12.66
CA THR A 26 -11.60 -9.10 11.47
C THR A 26 -11.36 -10.56 11.86
N PRO A 27 -11.73 -11.53 11.00
CA PRO A 27 -11.38 -12.94 11.19
C PRO A 27 -9.86 -13.19 11.22
N TYR A 28 -9.05 -12.23 10.74
CA TYR A 28 -7.60 -12.33 10.61
C TYR A 28 -6.84 -11.62 11.75
N GLY A 29 -7.56 -11.24 12.82
CA GLY A 29 -7.02 -10.48 13.95
C GLY A 29 -7.24 -8.97 13.80
N GLU A 30 -6.44 -8.19 14.52
CA GLU A 30 -6.58 -6.73 14.55
C GLU A 30 -5.90 -6.07 13.34
N PRO A 31 -6.55 -5.07 12.71
CA PRO A 31 -5.89 -4.14 11.78
C PRO A 31 -4.80 -3.32 12.48
N SER A 32 -3.98 -2.62 11.70
CA SER A 32 -2.91 -1.75 12.21
C SER A 32 -3.39 -0.61 13.10
N GLY A 33 -4.69 -0.27 13.05
CA GLY A 33 -5.30 0.75 13.88
C GLY A 33 -6.76 1.00 13.50
N ALA A 34 -7.37 2.00 14.13
CA ALA A 34 -8.72 2.44 13.78
C ALA A 34 -8.78 3.00 12.36
N LEU A 35 -9.85 2.68 11.64
CA LEU A 35 -10.20 3.32 10.38
C LEU A 35 -10.67 4.75 10.66
N LEU A 36 -10.14 5.72 9.91
CA LEU A 36 -10.55 7.11 9.98
C LEU A 36 -11.48 7.39 8.80
N PHE A 37 -12.74 7.68 9.08
CA PHE A 37 -13.71 8.04 8.05
C PHE A 37 -13.85 9.54 7.98
N GLY A 38 -13.86 10.08 6.77
CA GLY A 38 -13.97 11.51 6.59
C GLY A 38 -14.26 11.89 5.15
N ARG A 39 -14.01 13.15 4.85
CA ARG A 39 -14.07 13.67 3.50
C ARG A 39 -12.78 14.37 3.13
N VAL A 40 -12.37 14.20 1.88
CA VAL A 40 -11.43 15.10 1.22
C VAL A 40 -12.25 15.92 0.24
N CYS A 41 -12.33 17.24 0.47
CA CYS A 41 -13.34 18.09 -0.17
C CYS A 41 -14.76 17.51 0.05
N ALA A 42 -15.50 17.22 -1.03
CA ALA A 42 -16.82 16.61 -0.95
C ALA A 42 -16.80 15.07 -0.97
N CYS A 43 -15.64 14.44 -1.19
CA CYS A 43 -15.55 13.00 -1.48
C CYS A 43 -15.36 12.19 -0.19
N PRO A 44 -16.20 11.16 0.07
CA PRO A 44 -16.02 10.28 1.22
C PRO A 44 -14.78 9.41 1.05
N VAL A 45 -13.93 9.37 2.08
CA VAL A 45 -12.68 8.63 2.11
C VAL A 45 -12.54 7.90 3.45
N VAL A 46 -11.96 6.70 3.40
CA VAL A 46 -11.49 5.98 4.59
C VAL A 46 -9.97 5.95 4.60
N PHE A 47 -9.35 6.27 5.71
CA PHE A 47 -7.91 6.25 5.87
C PHE A 47 -7.48 5.22 6.93
N LEU A 48 -6.38 4.54 6.66
CA LEU A 48 -5.73 3.62 7.59
C LEU A 48 -4.21 3.82 7.57
N ALA A 49 -3.61 4.08 8.74
CA ALA A 49 -2.16 4.12 8.89
C ALA A 49 -1.60 2.68 8.93
N ARG A 50 -0.78 2.31 7.95
CA ARG A 50 -0.21 0.97 7.77
C ARG A 50 0.60 0.50 8.98
N HIS A 51 1.35 1.42 9.59
CA HIS A 51 2.22 1.15 10.74
C HIS A 51 1.56 1.52 12.08
N GLY A 52 0.24 1.76 12.07
CA GLY A 52 -0.49 2.34 13.18
C GLY A 52 -0.22 3.84 13.34
N TYR A 53 -1.06 4.52 14.11
CA TYR A 53 -0.98 5.98 14.32
C TYR A 53 0.38 6.41 14.89
N GLY A 54 0.92 5.65 15.84
CA GLY A 54 2.22 5.91 16.47
C GLY A 54 3.43 5.39 15.69
N HIS A 55 3.25 4.84 14.49
CA HIS A 55 4.33 4.23 13.70
C HIS A 55 5.10 3.12 14.44
N THR A 56 4.39 2.25 15.16
CA THR A 56 4.98 1.25 16.06
C THR A 56 5.04 -0.16 15.49
N ILE A 57 4.38 -0.40 14.35
CA ILE A 57 4.28 -1.73 13.75
C ILE A 57 5.32 -1.85 12.63
N PRO A 58 6.38 -2.68 12.75
CA PRO A 58 7.37 -2.83 11.68
C PRO A 58 6.78 -3.56 10.46
N PRO A 59 7.34 -3.39 9.24
CA PRO A 59 6.75 -3.91 7.99
C PRO A 59 6.41 -5.40 7.98
N HIS A 60 7.25 -6.25 8.59
CA HIS A 60 7.06 -7.70 8.66
C HIS A 60 6.01 -8.15 9.70
N ARG A 61 5.51 -7.24 10.54
CA ARG A 61 4.45 -7.48 11.53
C ARG A 61 3.11 -6.84 11.17
N VAL A 62 3.05 -6.06 10.10
CA VAL A 62 1.80 -5.47 9.61
C VAL A 62 0.82 -6.59 9.26
N ASN A 63 -0.39 -6.51 9.81
CA ASN A 63 -1.44 -7.47 9.50
C ASN A 63 -2.20 -7.07 8.23
N TYR A 64 -1.57 -7.32 7.07
CA TYR A 64 -2.11 -6.92 5.77
C TYR A 64 -3.53 -7.48 5.53
N ARG A 65 -3.80 -8.71 5.97
CA ARG A 65 -5.12 -9.34 5.82
C ARG A 65 -6.20 -8.63 6.62
N ALA A 66 -5.93 -8.33 7.90
CA ALA A 66 -6.87 -7.57 8.70
C ALA A 66 -7.09 -6.16 8.15
N ASN A 67 -6.04 -5.49 7.66
CA ASN A 67 -6.17 -4.17 7.04
C ASN A 67 -7.08 -4.19 5.81
N ILE A 68 -6.80 -5.09 4.85
CA ILE A 68 -7.59 -5.20 3.63
C ILE A 68 -9.02 -5.67 3.93
N TRP A 69 -9.20 -6.63 4.83
CA TRP A 69 -10.51 -7.10 5.24
C TRP A 69 -11.35 -6.00 5.90
N ALA A 70 -10.75 -5.23 6.82
CA ALA A 70 -11.44 -4.14 7.51
C ALA A 70 -11.90 -3.05 6.53
N LEU A 71 -11.07 -2.70 5.54
CA LEU A 71 -11.46 -1.75 4.49
C LEU A 71 -12.58 -2.32 3.63
N LYS A 72 -12.50 -3.60 3.25
CA LYS A 72 -13.53 -4.27 2.46
C LYS A 72 -14.87 -4.33 3.20
N SER A 73 -14.87 -4.65 4.49
CA SER A 73 -16.09 -4.82 5.29
C SER A 73 -16.86 -3.50 5.48
N VAL A 74 -16.18 -2.36 5.41
CA VAL A 74 -16.82 -1.03 5.49
C VAL A 74 -17.18 -0.46 4.11
N GLY A 75 -17.07 -1.26 3.05
CA GLY A 75 -17.50 -0.89 1.70
C GLY A 75 -16.46 -0.16 0.86
N ALA A 76 -15.17 -0.23 1.22
CA ALA A 76 -14.12 0.22 0.30
C ALA A 76 -14.07 -0.70 -0.93
N ASP A 77 -14.02 -0.09 -2.11
CA ASP A 77 -13.97 -0.78 -3.41
C ASP A 77 -12.67 -0.48 -4.18
N ARG A 78 -11.96 0.58 -3.78
CA ARG A 78 -10.70 1.04 -4.36
C ARG A 78 -9.76 1.42 -3.23
N ILE A 79 -8.49 1.04 -3.35
CA ILE A 79 -7.46 1.35 -2.36
C ILE A 79 -6.29 2.02 -3.09
N VAL A 80 -5.91 3.21 -2.64
CA VAL A 80 -4.64 3.84 -3.00
C VAL A 80 -3.73 3.73 -1.79
N SER A 81 -2.54 3.16 -1.95
CA SER A 81 -1.55 3.10 -0.88
C SER A 81 -0.37 3.99 -1.19
N VAL A 82 0.05 4.78 -0.20
CA VAL A 82 1.24 5.62 -0.27
C VAL A 82 2.34 4.97 0.57
N ALA A 83 3.54 4.85 0.01
CA ALA A 83 4.71 4.34 0.71
C ALA A 83 5.93 5.18 0.38
N SER A 84 6.77 5.43 1.38
CA SER A 84 8.13 5.93 1.16
C SER A 84 9.04 4.75 0.83
N VAL A 85 9.84 4.91 -0.22
CA VAL A 85 10.78 3.91 -0.73
C VAL A 85 12.11 4.60 -1.07
N GLY A 86 13.18 3.83 -1.19
CA GLY A 86 14.42 4.30 -1.81
C GLY A 86 14.39 4.02 -3.31
N GLY A 87 14.88 4.94 -4.13
CA GLY A 87 15.16 4.66 -5.54
C GLY A 87 16.41 3.79 -5.68
N ILE A 88 16.35 2.81 -6.58
CA ILE A 88 17.47 1.93 -6.94
C ILE A 88 18.20 2.49 -8.16
N CYS A 89 17.44 2.95 -9.17
CA CYS A 89 18.00 3.53 -10.39
C CYS A 89 18.27 5.04 -10.25
N THR A 90 19.20 5.56 -11.06
CA THR A 90 19.58 6.99 -11.07
C THR A 90 18.51 7.93 -11.63
N ASP A 91 17.45 7.37 -12.21
CA ASP A 91 16.38 8.13 -12.88
C ASP A 91 15.38 8.73 -11.87
N PHE A 92 15.50 8.41 -10.58
CA PHE A 92 14.62 8.90 -9.52
C PHE A 92 15.38 9.74 -8.50
N GLU A 93 15.03 11.02 -8.42
CA GLU A 93 15.54 11.90 -7.36
C GLU A 93 14.69 11.77 -6.09
N PRO A 94 15.27 11.94 -4.88
CA PRO A 94 14.49 12.02 -3.65
C PRO A 94 13.34 13.04 -3.75
N GLY A 95 12.11 12.59 -3.44
CA GLY A 95 10.89 13.40 -3.58
C GLY A 95 10.10 13.12 -4.86
N SER A 96 10.66 12.35 -5.81
CA SER A 96 9.93 11.89 -6.99
C SER A 96 8.72 11.05 -6.58
N LEU A 97 7.58 11.30 -7.21
CA LEU A 97 6.41 10.44 -7.12
C LEU A 97 6.45 9.41 -8.25
N VAL A 98 6.22 8.15 -7.90
CA VAL A 98 6.22 7.03 -8.84
C VAL A 98 4.94 6.23 -8.64
N LEU A 99 4.28 5.88 -9.74
CA LEU A 99 3.14 4.97 -9.75
C LEU A 99 3.60 3.60 -10.29
N PRO A 100 4.04 2.66 -9.42
CA PRO A 100 4.63 1.39 -9.84
C PRO A 100 3.60 0.51 -10.51
N HIS A 101 3.94 -0.14 -11.63
CA HIS A 101 3.04 -0.99 -12.41
C HIS A 101 3.31 -2.49 -12.18
N GLN A 102 4.44 -2.82 -11.56
CA GLN A 102 4.86 -4.18 -11.29
C GLN A 102 5.56 -4.26 -9.93
N ILE A 103 5.71 -5.49 -9.42
CA ILE A 103 6.35 -5.77 -8.14
C ILE A 103 7.21 -7.03 -8.24
N ILE A 104 8.36 -7.03 -7.57
CA ILE A 104 9.13 -8.23 -7.28
C ILE A 104 9.08 -8.46 -5.76
N ASP A 105 8.57 -9.62 -5.35
CA ASP A 105 8.35 -9.95 -3.95
C ASP A 105 9.56 -10.73 -3.37
N TYR A 106 10.31 -10.07 -2.49
CA TYR A 106 11.38 -10.68 -1.68
C TYR A 106 10.95 -10.88 -0.22
N THR A 107 9.65 -10.73 0.08
CA THR A 107 9.12 -10.94 1.42
C THR A 107 8.98 -12.43 1.72
N TRP A 108 8.91 -12.76 3.01
CA TRP A 108 8.74 -14.15 3.45
C TRP A 108 8.02 -14.22 4.79
N GLY A 109 7.36 -15.34 5.08
CA GLY A 109 6.68 -15.58 6.36
C GLY A 109 5.46 -14.67 6.65
N ARG A 110 5.15 -13.71 5.77
CA ARG A 110 3.95 -12.87 5.86
C ARG A 110 2.75 -13.66 5.35
N ARG A 111 1.60 -13.53 6.02
CA ARG A 111 0.35 -14.12 5.51
C ARG A 111 -0.16 -13.28 4.34
N ASN A 112 -0.23 -13.89 3.15
CA ASN A 112 -0.48 -13.22 1.88
C ASN A 112 -1.75 -13.71 1.14
N THR A 113 -2.54 -14.59 1.76
CA THR A 113 -3.82 -15.07 1.21
C THR A 113 -4.94 -15.06 2.26
N PHE A 114 -6.18 -14.92 1.79
CA PHE A 114 -7.39 -15.10 2.60
C PHE A 114 -7.88 -16.55 2.63
N HIS A 115 -7.41 -17.37 1.70
CA HIS A 115 -7.79 -18.78 1.54
C HIS A 115 -6.74 -19.65 2.25
N GLU A 116 -6.98 -19.93 3.53
CA GLU A 116 -6.07 -20.73 4.38
C GLU A 116 -6.72 -22.01 4.92
N GLY A 117 -8.02 -22.22 4.69
CA GLY A 117 -8.71 -23.40 5.22
C GLY A 117 -8.17 -24.68 4.60
N MET A 118 -7.86 -25.67 5.47
CA MET A 118 -7.46 -27.01 5.03
C MET A 118 -8.55 -27.72 4.21
N ASP A 119 -9.81 -27.33 4.42
CA ASP A 119 -10.99 -27.85 3.74
C ASP A 119 -11.54 -26.89 2.66
N GLU A 120 -10.81 -25.80 2.36
CA GLU A 120 -11.18 -24.83 1.31
C GLU A 120 -10.52 -25.21 -0.02
N GLN A 121 -11.16 -24.81 -1.13
CA GLN A 121 -10.55 -24.94 -2.44
C GLN A 121 -9.33 -24.02 -2.56
N VAL A 122 -8.26 -24.53 -3.19
CA VAL A 122 -7.10 -23.71 -3.53
C VAL A 122 -7.51 -22.65 -4.55
N VAL A 123 -7.23 -21.39 -4.21
CA VAL A 123 -7.48 -20.25 -5.10
C VAL A 123 -6.17 -19.75 -5.68
N HIS A 124 -6.05 -19.81 -7.00
CA HIS A 124 -4.97 -19.18 -7.74
C HIS A 124 -5.49 -17.89 -8.36
N ILE A 125 -5.01 -16.75 -7.86
CA ILE A 125 -5.30 -15.45 -8.48
C ILE A 125 -4.30 -15.20 -9.61
N ASP A 126 -4.78 -14.62 -10.70
CA ASP A 126 -3.90 -14.00 -11.68
C ASP A 126 -3.24 -12.77 -11.03
N PHE A 127 -1.92 -12.70 -11.12
CA PHE A 127 -1.11 -11.63 -10.57
C PHE A 127 -0.15 -11.06 -11.62
N THR A 128 -0.40 -11.32 -12.91
CA THR A 128 0.39 -10.80 -14.04
C THR A 128 0.39 -9.27 -14.04
N GLU A 129 -0.75 -8.63 -13.78
CA GLU A 129 -0.88 -7.19 -13.62
C GLU A 129 -1.41 -6.87 -12.21
N PRO A 130 -0.53 -6.62 -11.22
CA PRO A 130 -0.91 -6.60 -9.81
C PRO A 130 -1.68 -5.33 -9.39
N TYR A 131 -1.81 -4.35 -10.27
CA TYR A 131 -2.48 -3.08 -10.02
C TYR A 131 -3.65 -2.86 -11.00
N ASP A 132 -4.77 -2.34 -10.48
CA ASP A 132 -5.95 -2.06 -11.30
C ASP A 132 -5.68 -0.95 -12.34
N PRO A 133 -5.76 -1.24 -13.66
CA PRO A 133 -5.38 -0.28 -14.70
C PRO A 133 -6.28 0.96 -14.74
N HIS A 134 -7.56 0.84 -14.36
CA HIS A 134 -8.48 1.97 -14.32
C HIS A 134 -8.13 2.93 -13.18
N LEU A 135 -7.85 2.41 -11.99
CA LEU A 135 -7.44 3.21 -10.83
C LEU A 135 -6.09 3.87 -11.09
N ARG A 136 -5.15 3.18 -11.73
CA ARG A 136 -3.89 3.79 -12.18
C ARG A 136 -4.15 4.99 -13.09
N ALA A 137 -4.99 4.83 -14.12
CA ALA A 137 -5.33 5.92 -15.04
C ALA A 137 -5.96 7.11 -14.31
N HIS A 138 -6.81 6.88 -13.31
CA HIS A 138 -7.36 7.94 -12.47
C HIS A 138 -6.31 8.67 -11.65
N VAL A 139 -5.32 7.97 -11.07
CA VAL A 139 -4.22 8.60 -10.33
C VAL A 139 -3.35 9.46 -11.26
N LEU A 140 -3.04 8.96 -12.46
CA LEU A 140 -2.28 9.71 -13.47
C LEU A 140 -3.01 10.99 -13.91
N ALA A 141 -4.32 10.89 -14.15
CA ALA A 141 -5.13 12.05 -14.49
C ALA A 141 -5.16 13.08 -13.35
N ALA A 142 -5.32 12.62 -12.11
CA ALA A 142 -5.32 13.49 -10.93
C ALA A 142 -3.97 14.19 -10.72
N ALA A 143 -2.85 13.50 -10.94
CA ALA A 143 -1.52 14.12 -10.87
C ALA A 143 -1.34 15.22 -11.93
N ARG A 144 -1.78 14.96 -13.17
CA ARG A 144 -1.77 15.96 -14.25
C ARG A 144 -2.63 17.18 -13.93
N GLU A 145 -3.83 16.98 -13.38
CA GLU A 145 -4.72 18.07 -12.97
C GLU A 145 -4.14 18.90 -11.82
N ALA A 146 -3.46 18.23 -10.88
CA ALA A 146 -2.75 18.90 -9.78
C ALA A 146 -1.47 19.62 -10.22
N GLY A 147 -0.98 19.38 -11.45
CA GLY A 147 0.31 19.88 -11.92
C GLY A 147 1.51 19.19 -11.26
N GLU A 148 1.32 18.01 -10.69
CA GLU A 148 2.35 17.27 -9.97
C GLU A 148 3.05 16.26 -10.89
N PRO A 149 4.40 16.29 -10.99
CA PRO A 149 5.15 15.27 -11.70
C PRO A 149 4.93 13.88 -11.07
N LEU A 150 4.50 12.93 -11.88
CA LEU A 150 4.30 11.54 -11.48
C LEU A 150 4.88 10.62 -12.57
N VAL A 151 5.88 9.82 -12.20
CA VAL A 151 6.42 8.81 -13.10
C VAL A 151 5.42 7.67 -13.23
N ASP A 152 4.98 7.41 -14.45
CA ASP A 152 4.13 6.27 -14.77
C ASP A 152 4.99 5.05 -15.10
N GLY A 153 4.99 4.07 -14.20
CA GLY A 153 5.67 2.81 -14.42
C GLY A 153 7.04 2.74 -13.77
N ALA A 154 7.14 1.83 -12.79
CA ALA A 154 8.37 1.30 -12.23
C ALA A 154 8.07 -0.09 -11.65
N VAL A 155 9.11 -0.87 -11.37
CA VAL A 155 8.99 -2.19 -10.73
C VAL A 155 9.45 -2.07 -9.28
N TYR A 156 8.52 -2.24 -8.34
CA TYR A 156 8.81 -2.13 -6.91
C TYR A 156 9.42 -3.42 -6.36
N ALA A 157 10.61 -3.36 -5.75
CA ALA A 157 11.16 -4.47 -4.97
C ALA A 157 10.63 -4.43 -3.51
N ALA A 158 9.74 -5.35 -3.16
CA ALA A 158 9.24 -5.48 -1.80
C ALA A 158 10.17 -6.36 -0.97
N THR A 159 10.99 -5.75 -0.13
CA THR A 159 11.90 -6.47 0.78
C THR A 159 11.26 -6.70 2.16
N GLN A 160 11.90 -7.56 2.95
CA GLN A 160 11.34 -7.99 4.22
C GLN A 160 11.41 -6.91 5.32
N GLY A 161 12.48 -6.12 5.36
CA GLY A 161 12.82 -5.29 6.53
C GLY A 161 13.06 -6.12 7.81
N PRO A 162 13.27 -5.48 8.98
CA PRO A 162 13.26 -4.04 9.20
C PRO A 162 14.61 -3.36 8.89
N ARG A 163 15.67 -4.14 8.64
CA ARG A 163 16.92 -3.57 8.15
C ARG A 163 16.73 -3.02 6.73
N LEU A 164 17.54 -2.04 6.38
CA LEU A 164 17.76 -1.69 4.99
C LEU A 164 18.67 -2.74 4.32
N GLU A 165 18.66 -2.70 3.00
CA GLU A 165 19.44 -3.54 2.11
C GLU A 165 20.91 -3.13 2.18
N THR A 166 21.79 -4.10 1.98
CA THR A 166 23.21 -3.84 1.70
C THR A 166 23.37 -3.32 0.27
N ALA A 167 24.49 -2.65 -0.04
CA ALA A 167 24.76 -2.20 -1.40
C ALA A 167 24.72 -3.34 -2.42
N ALA A 168 25.26 -4.52 -2.09
CA ALA A 168 25.22 -5.69 -2.97
C ALA A 168 23.81 -6.23 -3.20
N GLU A 169 22.89 -6.06 -2.24
CA GLU A 169 21.49 -6.39 -2.43
C GLU A 169 20.82 -5.38 -3.35
N ILE A 170 21.06 -4.08 -3.19
CA ILE A 170 20.55 -3.05 -4.11
C ILE A 170 21.03 -3.32 -5.54
N ASP A 171 22.32 -3.59 -5.75
CA ASP A 171 22.87 -3.94 -7.06
C ASP A 171 22.22 -5.20 -7.66
N ARG A 172 21.76 -6.13 -6.82
CA ARG A 172 21.03 -7.32 -7.27
C ARG A 172 19.59 -6.96 -7.64
N LEU A 173 18.90 -6.19 -6.81
CA LEU A 173 17.52 -5.76 -7.08
C LEU A 173 17.44 -5.02 -8.42
N GLU A 174 18.40 -4.15 -8.71
CA GLU A 174 18.52 -3.47 -10.00
C GLU A 174 18.64 -4.48 -11.16
N ARG A 175 19.53 -5.47 -11.05
CA ARG A 175 19.72 -6.51 -12.07
C ARG A 175 18.52 -7.44 -12.24
N ASP A 176 17.73 -7.62 -11.18
CA ASP A 176 16.47 -8.37 -11.21
C ASP A 176 15.34 -7.53 -11.86
N GLY A 177 15.58 -6.24 -12.18
CA GLY A 177 14.68 -5.34 -12.89
C GLY A 177 13.90 -4.38 -11.99
N ALA A 178 14.26 -4.27 -10.71
CA ALA A 178 13.66 -3.30 -9.79
C ALA A 178 14.20 -1.88 -10.03
N HIS A 179 13.40 -0.90 -9.63
CA HIS A 179 13.61 0.53 -9.86
C HIS A 179 13.50 1.29 -8.54
#